data_AF-A0AAC9X6W6-F1
#
_entry.id   AF-A0AAC9X6W6-F1
#
_cell.length_a   1.000
_cell.length_b   1.000
_cell.length_c   1.000
_cell.angle_alpha   90.00
_cell.angle_beta   90.00
_cell.angle_gamma   90.00
#
_symmetry.space_group_name_H-M   'P 1'
#
loop_
_entity.id
_entity.type
_entity.pdbx_description
1 polymer ?
#
loop_
_entity_poly.entity_id
_entity_poly.type
_entity_poly.pdbx_seq_one_letter_code
_entity_poly.pdbx_strand_id
1 'polypeptide(L)'
;MFKKNKKSLAVLLVGFSTVLISSIAVAATACARKDNNVKEEGKTTLNKLISKKAPKQNATKSSEKYILSDVNNSSTFFNSLTDPYKCFEMFAKSLDDAGYEITSHEPLKNSGKTSFLEYAKELNNKIREYVRKVANLPTIKKLRDNNTTVLWAESTQSFNSSDASKLDLYYFQQEDLFPLLYSQPDDSNVPGFGLRFPKPKNHNADKYFDNWHGIGASQNNASKNDYDWMLSMQEAFYGTADYVFFNYDSNNLEGNEDGEILKSNFEKFFKKTVNNNKIIPVDFQFEYSSIWGPIGTVRLVQSLAKRLGVSDSELASVSLDWTMPSKQTLKHIRPKNSNNDHNKFAIWFYNLWDHCVALGIQPDYASFVKEKGKTYTKLPGFLADLVDETKTEFKDFTGDAQKVAGMNLYALGGNNSHINRSFKTLIGNAIPKAVPTERGDSNNSRSPINFEFYDRTTNTLQSVEGTKVVSWTDPAKENKQK
;
A
#
# COMPACT_ATOMS: atom_id res chain seq x y z
N MET A 1 15.51 -24.27 -60.15
CA MET A 1 16.95 -24.40 -60.48
C MET A 1 17.13 -23.83 -61.89
N PHE A 2 18.09 -22.93 -62.15
CA PHE A 2 18.27 -22.18 -63.42
C PHE A 2 17.07 -21.26 -63.82
N LYS A 3 17.22 -20.20 -64.63
CA LYS A 3 18.31 -19.19 -64.80
C LYS A 3 17.71 -17.90 -65.39
N LYS A 4 18.44 -16.78 -65.26
CA LYS A 4 18.65 -15.63 -66.19
C LYS A 4 17.86 -15.64 -67.53
N ASN A 5 17.42 -14.50 -68.13
CA ASN A 5 18.16 -13.22 -68.19
C ASN A 5 17.36 -12.00 -68.73
N LYS A 6 17.80 -10.80 -68.31
CA LYS A 6 17.79 -9.45 -68.93
C LYS A 6 17.25 -9.21 -70.36
N LYS A 7 16.49 -8.10 -70.52
CA LYS A 7 16.77 -6.84 -71.31
C LYS A 7 15.66 -5.81 -70.94
N SER A 8 15.85 -4.49 -70.76
CA SER A 8 16.45 -3.41 -71.59
C SER A 8 15.58 -3.06 -72.82
N LEU A 9 15.28 -1.80 -73.20
CA LEU A 9 15.86 -0.48 -72.86
C LEU A 9 14.93 0.70 -73.32
N ALA A 10 15.08 1.93 -72.78
CA ALA A 10 14.73 3.25 -73.38
C ALA A 10 13.20 3.54 -73.68
N VAL A 11 12.65 4.70 -74.07
CA VAL A 11 12.92 6.19 -74.12
C VAL A 11 11.57 6.86 -74.50
N LEU A 12 11.15 8.14 -74.29
CA LEU A 12 11.64 9.44 -73.74
C LEU A 12 10.68 9.85 -72.58
N LEU A 13 10.67 10.97 -71.79
CA LEU A 13 11.24 12.33 -71.72
C LEU A 13 10.57 13.49 -72.51
N VAL A 14 10.59 14.69 -71.90
CA VAL A 14 10.20 16.08 -72.33
C VAL A 14 8.73 16.52 -72.22
N GLY A 15 8.49 17.61 -71.47
CA GLY A 15 7.25 18.39 -71.40
C GLY A 15 7.24 19.41 -70.25
N PHE A 16 7.27 20.71 -70.54
CA PHE A 16 7.16 21.82 -69.56
C PHE A 16 5.69 22.02 -69.13
N SER A 17 5.31 22.61 -67.98
CA SER A 17 5.61 24.01 -67.57
C SER A 17 5.22 24.29 -66.09
N THR A 18 5.68 25.42 -65.52
CA THR A 18 5.46 25.83 -64.13
C THR A 18 4.38 26.91 -63.94
N VAL A 19 3.43 26.71 -63.01
CA VAL A 19 2.76 27.80 -62.25
C VAL A 19 2.09 27.29 -60.96
N LEU A 20 1.99 28.16 -59.94
CA LEU A 20 0.98 28.18 -58.84
C LEU A 20 1.01 26.99 -57.84
N ILE A 21 0.61 27.09 -56.55
CA ILE A 21 0.05 28.17 -55.69
C ILE A 21 0.77 28.17 -54.32
N SER A 22 0.82 29.32 -53.65
CA SER A 22 1.20 29.46 -52.23
C SER A 22 -0.02 29.63 -51.32
N SER A 23 -0.37 28.62 -50.50
CA SER A 23 -1.33 28.75 -49.39
C SER A 23 -1.17 27.60 -48.38
N ILE A 24 -1.09 27.91 -47.09
CA ILE A 24 -0.83 26.94 -46.02
C ILE A 24 -2.15 26.55 -45.33
N ALA A 25 -2.58 25.29 -45.47
CA ALA A 25 -3.58 24.67 -44.59
C ALA A 25 -3.50 23.13 -44.61
N VAL A 26 -3.28 22.54 -43.43
CA VAL A 26 -3.70 21.21 -42.94
C VAL A 26 -3.79 20.03 -43.93
N ALA A 27 -2.82 19.11 -43.85
CA ALA A 27 -3.07 17.66 -43.96
C ALA A 27 -1.98 16.89 -43.19
N ALA A 28 -2.31 15.70 -42.67
CA ALA A 28 -1.43 14.92 -41.79
C ALA A 28 -0.34 14.14 -42.55
N THR A 29 0.81 13.94 -41.89
CA THR A 29 1.76 12.86 -42.24
C THR A 29 2.30 12.20 -40.97
N ALA A 30 1.58 11.19 -40.47
CA ALA A 30 2.07 10.34 -39.40
C ALA A 30 3.04 9.28 -39.97
N CYS A 31 4.34 9.44 -39.74
CA CYS A 31 5.34 8.42 -40.05
C CYS A 31 6.39 8.28 -38.94
N ALA A 32 6.45 7.09 -38.33
CA ALA A 32 7.60 6.51 -37.63
C ALA A 32 8.43 7.44 -36.70
N ARG A 33 8.04 7.52 -35.41
CA ARG A 33 9.05 7.64 -34.34
C ARG A 33 9.94 6.39 -34.40
N LYS A 34 11.25 6.53 -34.17
CA LYS A 34 12.19 5.40 -34.15
C LYS A 34 12.17 4.71 -32.79
N ASP A 35 11.66 3.48 -32.73
CA ASP A 35 11.49 2.69 -31.48
C ASP A 35 12.79 2.29 -30.76
N ASN A 36 13.96 2.64 -31.29
CA ASN A 36 15.25 2.24 -30.73
C ASN A 36 15.82 3.19 -29.66
N ASN A 37 15.30 4.41 -29.51
CA ASN A 37 15.86 5.39 -28.57
C ASN A 37 15.29 5.29 -27.14
N VAL A 38 14.17 4.60 -26.92
CA VAL A 38 13.54 4.46 -25.58
C VAL A 38 14.35 3.53 -24.67
N LYS A 39 15.15 2.62 -25.23
CA LYS A 39 15.83 1.53 -24.50
C LYS A 39 17.05 1.94 -23.66
N GLU A 40 17.50 3.19 -23.72
CA GLU A 40 18.58 3.69 -22.85
C GLU A 40 18.08 4.51 -21.64
N GLU A 41 16.81 4.94 -21.58
CA GLU A 41 16.33 5.78 -20.46
C GLU A 41 16.11 5.01 -19.14
N GLY A 42 16.11 3.68 -19.12
CA GLY A 42 15.78 2.82 -17.97
C GLY A 42 16.73 2.87 -16.74
N LYS A 43 17.64 3.85 -16.66
CA LYS A 43 18.39 4.20 -15.44
C LYS A 43 17.91 5.52 -14.80
N THR A 44 16.95 6.19 -15.43
CA THR A 44 16.81 7.64 -15.33
C THR A 44 15.50 8.08 -14.69
N THR A 45 14.52 7.22 -14.49
CA THR A 45 13.14 7.69 -14.20
C THR A 45 12.82 7.80 -12.71
N LEU A 46 13.02 6.74 -11.91
CA LEU A 46 12.97 6.88 -10.43
C LEU A 46 13.98 7.93 -9.93
N ASN A 47 15.15 8.02 -10.57
CA ASN A 47 16.16 9.05 -10.30
C ASN A 47 15.71 10.48 -10.65
N LYS A 48 14.80 10.67 -11.62
CA LYS A 48 14.20 11.98 -11.93
C LYS A 48 13.27 12.47 -10.81
N LEU A 49 12.73 11.61 -9.94
CA LEU A 49 11.88 12.02 -8.80
C LEU A 49 12.65 12.75 -7.70
N ILE A 50 13.95 12.46 -7.54
CA ILE A 50 14.77 12.97 -6.44
C ILE A 50 15.12 14.44 -6.64
N SER A 51 14.82 15.26 -5.63
CA SER A 51 15.04 16.69 -5.65
C SER A 51 16.52 17.03 -5.52
N LYS A 52 17.03 17.83 -6.47
CA LYS A 52 18.37 18.42 -6.42
C LYS A 52 18.44 19.69 -5.56
N LYS A 53 17.30 20.20 -5.09
CA LYS A 53 17.22 21.36 -4.19
C LYS A 53 17.39 20.89 -2.75
N ALA A 54 18.26 21.56 -1.99
CA ALA A 54 18.34 21.38 -0.54
C ALA A 54 16.95 21.56 0.12
N PRO A 55 16.60 20.77 1.15
CA PRO A 55 15.38 20.99 1.91
C PRO A 55 15.39 22.36 2.60
N LYS A 56 14.20 22.87 2.93
CA LYS A 56 13.99 24.16 3.61
C LYS A 56 13.37 23.92 4.99
N GLN A 57 13.80 24.68 5.98
CA GLN A 57 13.23 24.62 7.33
C GLN A 57 11.93 25.43 7.44
N ASN A 58 11.14 25.14 8.47
CA ASN A 58 9.98 25.92 8.91
C ASN A 58 8.99 26.28 7.77
N ALA A 59 8.27 25.28 7.26
CA ALA A 59 7.22 25.50 6.27
C ALA A 59 6.00 26.17 6.93
N THR A 60 5.39 27.14 6.25
CA THR A 60 4.22 27.86 6.76
C THR A 60 2.93 27.30 6.17
N LYS A 61 1.80 27.39 6.90
CA LYS A 61 0.49 27.03 6.31
C LYS A 61 0.04 28.10 5.31
N SER A 62 -0.41 27.64 4.14
CA SER A 62 -0.96 28.46 3.07
C SER A 62 -2.43 28.76 3.31
N SER A 63 -2.89 29.96 2.94
CA SER A 63 -4.31 30.24 2.75
C SER A 63 -4.83 29.74 1.39
N GLU A 64 -3.96 29.58 0.40
CA GLU A 64 -4.26 28.93 -0.88
C GLU A 64 -4.30 27.42 -0.73
N LYS A 65 -5.26 26.78 -1.40
CA LYS A 65 -5.44 25.33 -1.46
C LYS A 65 -4.88 24.75 -2.76
N TYR A 66 -4.48 23.49 -2.76
CA TYR A 66 -4.28 22.75 -4.00
C TYR A 66 -5.64 22.18 -4.45
N ILE A 67 -6.23 22.78 -5.48
CA ILE A 67 -7.49 22.32 -6.07
C ILE A 67 -7.14 21.33 -7.18
N LEU A 68 -7.73 20.14 -7.15
CA LEU A 68 -7.62 19.16 -8.24
C LEU A 68 -8.33 19.72 -9.48
N SER A 69 -7.59 20.10 -10.54
CA SER A 69 -8.18 20.76 -11.72
C SER A 69 -8.69 19.76 -12.76
N ASP A 70 -7.91 18.72 -13.02
CA ASP A 70 -8.18 17.76 -14.10
C ASP A 70 -9.06 16.61 -13.61
N VAL A 71 -10.15 16.92 -12.89
CA VAL A 71 -11.05 15.87 -12.37
C VAL A 71 -11.87 15.21 -13.48
N ASN A 72 -11.92 13.87 -13.45
CA ASN A 72 -12.86 13.06 -14.22
C ASN A 72 -13.79 12.30 -13.27
N ASN A 73 -14.79 11.59 -13.81
CA ASN A 73 -15.81 10.89 -13.01
C ASN A 73 -15.27 9.81 -12.05
N SER A 74 -14.04 9.34 -12.23
CA SER A 74 -13.36 8.39 -11.34
C SER A 74 -12.35 9.06 -10.40
N SER A 75 -12.01 10.35 -10.64
CA SER A 75 -11.10 11.13 -9.79
C SER A 75 -11.79 11.43 -8.46
N THR A 76 -11.53 10.58 -7.47
CA THR A 76 -12.10 10.65 -6.13
C THR A 76 -11.04 10.19 -5.13
N PHE A 77 -10.88 10.91 -4.01
CA PHE A 77 -9.87 10.60 -3.01
C PHE A 77 -10.42 10.66 -1.59
N PHE A 78 -9.78 9.94 -0.68
CA PHE A 78 -9.96 10.21 0.74
C PHE A 78 -9.04 11.37 1.11
N ASN A 79 -9.54 12.42 1.73
CA ASN A 79 -8.71 13.58 2.05
C ASN A 79 -8.17 13.57 3.50
N SER A 80 -8.43 12.48 4.23
CA SER A 80 -8.20 12.32 5.68
C SER A 80 -7.40 11.05 5.96
N LEU A 81 -6.42 11.11 6.88
CA LEU A 81 -5.49 10.00 7.11
C LEU A 81 -6.18 8.72 7.66
N THR A 82 -5.57 7.56 7.42
CA THR A 82 -5.97 6.28 8.05
C THR A 82 -5.70 6.31 9.55
N ASP A 83 -6.52 5.61 10.35
CA ASP A 83 -6.27 5.36 11.77
C ASP A 83 -6.15 3.84 12.05
N PRO A 84 -4.93 3.27 12.02
CA PRO A 84 -4.73 1.83 12.25
C PRO A 84 -5.04 1.41 13.70
N TYR A 85 -4.98 2.36 14.64
CA TYR A 85 -5.34 2.13 16.04
C TYR A 85 -6.86 1.90 16.17
N LYS A 86 -7.68 2.71 15.48
CA LYS A 86 -9.13 2.48 15.38
C LYS A 86 -9.46 1.15 14.71
N CYS A 87 -8.75 0.75 13.66
CA CYS A 87 -8.95 -0.57 13.05
C CYS A 87 -8.78 -1.70 14.08
N PHE A 88 -7.74 -1.63 14.90
CA PHE A 88 -7.52 -2.62 15.97
C PHE A 88 -8.58 -2.55 17.09
N GLU A 89 -8.98 -1.35 17.52
CA GLU A 89 -10.08 -1.16 18.49
C GLU A 89 -11.41 -1.68 17.95
N MET A 90 -11.70 -1.52 16.66
CA MET A 90 -12.88 -2.08 16.00
C MET A 90 -12.85 -3.60 16.00
N PHE A 91 -11.74 -4.24 15.61
CA PHE A 91 -11.61 -5.70 15.67
C PHE A 91 -11.81 -6.23 17.10
N ALA A 92 -11.21 -5.58 18.09
CA ALA A 92 -11.31 -5.95 19.50
C ALA A 92 -12.74 -5.81 20.04
N LYS A 93 -13.42 -4.69 19.75
CA LYS A 93 -14.86 -4.53 20.09
C LYS A 93 -15.72 -5.59 19.42
N SER A 94 -15.43 -5.91 18.16
CA SER A 94 -16.17 -6.92 17.40
C SER A 94 -16.03 -8.34 18.00
N LEU A 95 -14.95 -8.63 18.74
CA LEU A 95 -14.83 -9.88 19.52
C LEU A 95 -15.72 -9.84 20.77
N ASP A 96 -15.73 -8.72 21.50
CA ASP A 96 -16.62 -8.51 22.66
C ASP A 96 -18.10 -8.64 22.22
N ASP A 97 -18.51 -7.96 21.14
CA ASP A 97 -19.87 -8.02 20.55
C ASP A 97 -20.24 -9.42 20.02
N ALA A 98 -19.23 -10.19 19.59
CA ALA A 98 -19.43 -11.58 19.18
C ALA A 98 -19.71 -12.51 20.38
N GLY A 99 -19.40 -12.12 21.62
CA GLY A 99 -19.59 -12.93 22.81
C GLY A 99 -18.34 -13.71 23.25
N TYR A 100 -17.14 -13.26 22.82
CA TYR A 100 -15.88 -13.76 23.36
C TYR A 100 -15.49 -12.97 24.61
N GLU A 101 -15.15 -13.65 25.71
CA GLU A 101 -14.69 -13.00 26.94
C GLU A 101 -13.15 -13.07 27.08
N ILE A 102 -12.49 -11.92 27.25
CA ILE A 102 -11.03 -11.83 27.46
C ILE A 102 -10.58 -12.61 28.70
N THR A 103 -11.42 -12.69 29.75
CA THR A 103 -11.21 -13.46 30.98
C THR A 103 -11.18 -14.98 30.75
N SER A 104 -11.75 -15.46 29.64
CA SER A 104 -11.70 -16.87 29.22
C SER A 104 -10.59 -17.15 28.21
N HIS A 105 -9.99 -16.11 27.61
CA HIS A 105 -8.91 -16.25 26.63
C HIS A 105 -7.55 -16.34 27.32
N GLU A 106 -6.98 -17.55 27.35
CA GLU A 106 -5.82 -17.93 28.15
C GLU A 106 -4.63 -16.94 28.13
N PRO A 107 -4.23 -16.35 26.98
CA PRO A 107 -3.11 -15.40 26.91
C PRO A 107 -3.39 -14.04 27.57
N LEU A 108 -4.67 -13.65 27.69
CA LEU A 108 -5.08 -12.33 28.17
C LEU A 108 -5.93 -12.36 29.46
N LYS A 109 -6.37 -13.53 29.93
CA LYS A 109 -7.18 -13.68 31.17
C LYS A 109 -6.60 -12.97 32.40
N ASN A 110 -5.27 -12.89 32.48
CA ASN A 110 -4.52 -12.30 33.60
C ASN A 110 -4.10 -10.83 33.34
N SER A 111 -4.56 -10.20 32.25
CA SER A 111 -4.23 -8.81 31.91
C SER A 111 -4.87 -7.76 32.82
N GLY A 112 -5.77 -8.17 33.71
CA GLY A 112 -6.58 -7.25 34.54
C GLY A 112 -7.68 -6.53 33.77
N LYS A 113 -7.96 -6.93 32.52
CA LYS A 113 -8.95 -6.31 31.63
C LYS A 113 -10.27 -7.08 31.59
N THR A 114 -11.34 -6.32 31.40
CA THR A 114 -12.72 -6.83 31.35
C THR A 114 -13.20 -7.14 29.94
N SER A 115 -12.61 -6.51 28.92
CA SER A 115 -12.95 -6.72 27.50
C SER A 115 -11.73 -6.64 26.59
N PHE A 116 -11.84 -7.19 25.37
CA PHE A 116 -10.82 -7.06 24.34
C PHE A 116 -10.60 -5.60 23.91
N LEU A 117 -11.67 -4.81 23.77
CA LEU A 117 -11.58 -3.37 23.51
C LEU A 117 -10.80 -2.61 24.60
N GLU A 118 -10.96 -2.98 25.87
CA GLU A 118 -10.24 -2.34 26.98
C GLU A 118 -8.72 -2.59 26.87
N TYR A 119 -8.33 -3.83 26.60
CA TYR A 119 -6.94 -4.20 26.34
C TYR A 119 -6.37 -3.50 25.10
N ALA A 120 -7.12 -3.48 23.99
CA ALA A 120 -6.71 -2.87 22.74
C ALA A 120 -6.44 -1.37 22.87
N LYS A 121 -7.24 -0.65 23.67
CA LYS A 121 -7.04 0.77 23.96
C LYS A 121 -5.77 1.06 24.74
N GLU A 122 -5.46 0.25 25.76
CA GLU A 122 -4.20 0.40 26.50
C GLU A 122 -2.99 0.11 25.61
N LEU A 123 -3.06 -0.97 24.84
CA LEU A 123 -2.01 -1.35 23.89
C LEU A 123 -1.79 -0.26 22.82
N ASN A 124 -2.86 0.29 22.25
CA ASN A 124 -2.75 1.41 21.32
C ASN A 124 -2.09 2.64 21.94
N ASN A 125 -2.35 2.96 23.21
CA ASN A 125 -1.68 4.07 23.89
C ASN A 125 -0.18 3.82 24.06
N LYS A 126 0.22 2.60 24.43
CA LYS A 126 1.62 2.17 24.52
C LYS A 126 2.35 2.23 23.17
N ILE A 127 1.67 1.85 22.08
CA ILE A 127 2.22 1.95 20.72
C ILE A 127 2.29 3.40 20.26
N ARG A 128 1.23 4.21 20.44
CA ARG A 128 1.23 5.66 20.14
C ARG A 128 2.44 6.33 20.79
N GLU A 129 2.66 6.13 22.09
CA GLU A 129 3.84 6.64 22.81
C GLU A 129 5.17 6.15 22.24
N TYR A 130 5.29 4.87 21.86
CA TYR A 130 6.49 4.40 21.17
C TYR A 130 6.73 5.11 19.84
N VAL A 131 5.69 5.35 19.03
CA VAL A 131 5.81 6.13 17.79
C VAL A 131 6.22 7.58 18.09
N ARG A 132 5.67 8.24 19.13
CA ARG A 132 6.09 9.59 19.55
C ARG A 132 7.57 9.65 19.94
N LYS A 133 8.09 8.62 20.61
CA LYS A 133 9.50 8.48 20.96
C LYS A 133 10.38 8.33 19.71
N VAL A 134 10.07 7.38 18.81
CA VAL A 134 10.83 7.16 17.57
C VAL A 134 10.80 8.39 16.65
N ALA A 135 9.66 9.06 16.54
CA ALA A 135 9.49 10.28 15.77
C ALA A 135 10.31 11.48 16.30
N ASN A 136 10.78 11.43 17.55
CA ASN A 136 11.60 12.47 18.16
C ASN A 136 13.07 12.08 18.38
N LEU A 137 13.49 10.93 17.84
CA LEU A 137 14.91 10.60 17.71
C LEU A 137 15.62 11.69 16.86
N PRO A 138 16.84 12.12 17.24
CA PRO A 138 17.57 13.21 16.59
C PRO A 138 17.58 13.18 15.05
N THR A 139 17.77 12.01 14.45
CA THR A 139 17.81 11.83 12.99
C THR A 139 16.43 12.07 12.36
N ILE A 140 15.35 11.52 12.91
CA ILE A 140 13.99 11.73 12.38
C ILE A 140 13.53 13.17 12.59
N LYS A 141 13.80 13.73 13.78
CA LYS A 141 13.54 15.14 14.06
C LYS A 141 14.25 16.05 13.04
N LYS A 142 15.53 15.80 12.76
CA LYS A 142 16.29 16.55 11.75
C LYS A 142 15.69 16.44 10.34
N LEU A 143 15.06 15.34 9.96
CA LEU A 143 14.37 15.22 8.66
C LEU A 143 13.04 16.02 8.65
N ARG A 144 12.23 15.93 9.71
CA ARG A 144 11.01 16.72 9.87
C ARG A 144 11.28 18.22 9.86
N ASP A 145 12.23 18.68 10.69
CA ASP A 145 12.55 20.10 10.87
C ASP A 145 13.05 20.75 9.56
N ASN A 146 13.62 19.93 8.66
CA ASN A 146 14.04 20.30 7.30
C ASN A 146 12.94 20.11 6.22
N ASN A 147 11.70 19.77 6.60
CA ASN A 147 10.59 19.43 5.69
C ASN A 147 10.98 18.41 4.61
N THR A 148 11.64 17.32 5.01
CA THR A 148 12.00 16.22 4.11
C THR A 148 10.76 15.65 3.41
N THR A 149 10.79 15.60 2.08
CA THR A 149 9.71 15.04 1.25
C THR A 149 9.90 13.56 0.99
N VAL A 150 8.84 12.78 1.14
CA VAL A 150 8.82 11.33 0.89
C VAL A 150 7.72 11.01 -0.11
N LEU A 151 8.02 10.11 -1.05
CA LEU A 151 7.03 9.44 -1.89
C LEU A 151 7.06 7.93 -1.63
N TRP A 152 5.89 7.30 -1.76
CA TRP A 152 5.75 5.85 -1.77
C TRP A 152 5.32 5.43 -3.17
N ALA A 153 6.28 4.99 -3.98
CA ALA A 153 6.04 4.41 -5.30
C ALA A 153 5.72 2.92 -5.13
N GLU A 154 4.74 2.41 -5.85
CA GLU A 154 4.38 0.98 -5.82
C GLU A 154 4.24 0.40 -7.21
N SER A 155 4.73 -0.83 -7.39
CA SER A 155 4.60 -1.60 -8.61
C SER A 155 3.95 -2.95 -8.34
N THR A 156 2.94 -3.28 -9.15
CA THR A 156 2.26 -4.59 -9.20
C THR A 156 2.93 -5.58 -10.15
N GLN A 157 4.03 -5.18 -10.80
CA GLN A 157 4.67 -5.95 -11.85
C GLN A 157 5.45 -7.15 -11.31
N SER A 158 5.52 -8.23 -12.09
CA SER A 158 6.44 -9.33 -11.82
C SER A 158 7.86 -8.93 -12.19
N PHE A 159 8.83 -9.04 -11.28
CA PHE A 159 10.20 -8.57 -11.48
C PHE A 159 11.20 -9.71 -11.64
N ASN A 160 12.09 -9.57 -12.62
CA ASN A 160 13.23 -10.45 -12.81
C ASN A 160 14.52 -9.73 -12.40
N SER A 161 15.41 -10.38 -11.66
CA SER A 161 16.69 -9.82 -11.19
C SER A 161 17.74 -9.52 -12.28
N SER A 162 17.31 -9.51 -13.55
CA SER A 162 18.08 -9.11 -14.73
C SER A 162 17.36 -8.10 -15.65
N ASP A 163 16.07 -7.81 -15.42
CA ASP A 163 15.25 -6.94 -16.28
C ASP A 163 14.91 -5.61 -15.59
N ALA A 164 15.45 -4.51 -16.13
CA ALA A 164 15.20 -3.16 -15.63
C ALA A 164 13.94 -2.52 -16.24
N SER A 165 13.39 -3.06 -17.33
CA SER A 165 12.36 -2.38 -18.13
C SER A 165 11.04 -2.13 -17.39
N LYS A 166 10.77 -2.93 -16.36
CA LYS A 166 9.57 -2.84 -15.52
C LYS A 166 9.72 -1.88 -14.32
N LEU A 167 10.93 -1.40 -14.00
CA LEU A 167 11.18 -0.55 -12.81
C LEU A 167 10.50 0.82 -12.88
N ASP A 168 10.13 1.27 -14.08
CA ASP A 168 9.45 2.55 -14.30
C ASP A 168 7.91 2.42 -14.27
N LEU A 169 7.38 1.19 -14.22
CA LEU A 169 5.95 0.89 -14.13
C LEU A 169 5.48 0.92 -12.66
N TYR A 170 5.25 2.12 -12.13
CA TYR A 170 4.77 2.34 -10.77
C TYR A 170 3.72 3.45 -10.69
N TYR A 171 2.88 3.37 -9.66
CA TYR A 171 1.97 4.44 -9.22
C TYR A 171 2.43 5.01 -7.87
N PHE A 172 1.85 6.12 -7.42
CA PHE A 172 2.13 6.64 -6.07
C PHE A 172 0.98 6.32 -5.12
N GLN A 173 1.28 5.90 -3.90
CA GLN A 173 0.28 5.84 -2.83
C GLN A 173 0.01 7.25 -2.28
N GLN A 174 -1.24 7.51 -1.88
CA GLN A 174 -1.68 8.77 -1.28
C GLN A 174 -1.19 8.90 0.18
N GLU A 175 -1.34 10.10 0.74
CA GLU A 175 -0.89 10.44 2.09
C GLU A 175 -1.64 9.63 3.19
N ASP A 176 -2.91 9.27 2.97
CA ASP A 176 -3.73 8.58 3.97
C ASP A 176 -3.21 7.21 4.37
N LEU A 177 -2.52 6.54 3.46
CA LEU A 177 -2.13 5.15 3.62
C LEU A 177 -0.92 4.98 4.55
N PHE A 178 -0.16 6.06 4.79
CA PHE A 178 1.05 6.06 5.62
C PHE A 178 1.04 7.18 6.67
N PRO A 179 0.05 7.19 7.60
CA PRO A 179 -0.03 8.23 8.63
C PRO A 179 1.23 8.27 9.51
N LEU A 180 1.92 7.14 9.67
CA LEU A 180 3.16 7.02 10.45
C LEU A 180 4.35 7.81 9.83
N LEU A 181 4.31 8.11 8.52
CA LEU A 181 5.26 9.01 7.85
C LEU A 181 4.86 10.48 8.00
N TYR A 182 3.59 10.79 7.73
CA TYR A 182 3.15 12.17 7.44
C TYR A 182 2.49 12.91 8.62
N SER A 183 1.79 12.18 9.52
CA SER A 183 1.21 12.77 10.73
C SER A 183 2.30 13.37 11.62
N GLN A 184 1.98 14.43 12.36
CA GLN A 184 2.94 15.04 13.28
C GLN A 184 3.18 14.16 14.53
N PRO A 185 4.33 14.29 15.21
CA PRO A 185 4.66 13.45 16.37
C PRO A 185 3.77 13.67 17.59
N ASP A 186 3.15 14.84 17.68
CA ASP A 186 2.32 15.30 18.78
C ASP A 186 0.81 15.07 18.56
N ASP A 187 0.39 14.51 17.40
CA ASP A 187 -1.02 14.18 17.21
C ASP A 187 -1.50 13.17 18.26
N SER A 188 -2.67 13.44 18.85
CA SER A 188 -3.23 12.66 19.95
C SER A 188 -3.68 11.25 19.53
N ASN A 189 -4.14 11.09 18.29
CA ASN A 189 -4.81 9.89 17.79
C ASN A 189 -3.86 8.99 17.01
N VAL A 190 -3.14 9.58 16.04
CA VAL A 190 -2.32 8.88 15.05
C VAL A 190 -0.97 9.62 14.88
N PRO A 191 -0.06 9.54 15.86
CA PRO A 191 1.25 10.19 15.76
C PRO A 191 2.11 9.57 14.65
N GLY A 192 2.98 10.39 14.04
CA GLY A 192 3.90 10.00 12.97
C GLY A 192 5.19 10.81 12.97
N PHE A 193 6.03 10.63 11.94
CA PHE A 193 7.34 11.30 11.85
C PHE A 193 7.25 12.80 11.50
N GLY A 194 6.14 13.25 10.92
CA GLY A 194 5.90 14.61 10.46
C GLY A 194 6.60 14.98 9.15
N LEU A 195 6.99 13.98 8.35
CA LEU A 195 7.57 14.18 7.02
C LEU A 195 6.50 14.66 6.04
N ARG A 196 6.91 15.10 4.84
CA ARG A 196 5.99 15.78 3.90
C ARG A 196 5.68 14.95 2.67
N PHE A 197 4.40 14.88 2.29
CA PHE A 197 4.03 14.53 0.93
C PHE A 197 4.30 15.74 0.01
N PRO A 198 5.04 15.58 -1.10
CA PRO A 198 5.33 16.71 -1.98
C PRO A 198 4.11 17.13 -2.81
N LYS A 199 3.97 18.44 -3.03
CA LYS A 199 3.02 18.99 -4.01
C LYS A 199 3.42 18.59 -5.45
N PRO A 200 2.48 18.18 -6.31
CA PRO A 200 2.69 18.05 -7.76
C PRO A 200 3.15 19.37 -8.40
N LYS A 201 3.96 19.28 -9.45
CA LYS A 201 4.43 20.46 -10.23
C LYS A 201 3.43 20.97 -11.25
N ASN A 202 2.48 20.13 -11.64
CA ASN A 202 1.41 20.39 -12.58
C ASN A 202 0.23 19.48 -12.24
N HIS A 203 -0.92 19.77 -12.84
CA HIS A 203 -2.17 19.06 -12.58
C HIS A 203 -2.33 17.77 -13.42
N ASN A 204 -1.32 17.38 -14.22
CA ASN A 204 -1.37 16.19 -15.09
C ASN A 204 -1.73 14.91 -14.33
N ALA A 205 -1.41 14.86 -13.03
CA ALA A 205 -1.66 13.74 -12.13
C ALA A 205 -3.06 13.74 -11.49
N ASP A 206 -3.76 14.87 -11.43
CA ASP A 206 -4.99 15.05 -10.65
C ASP A 206 -6.11 14.10 -11.12
N LYS A 207 -6.17 13.83 -12.43
CA LYS A 207 -7.10 12.90 -13.08
C LYS A 207 -6.93 11.42 -12.69
N TYR A 208 -5.89 11.09 -11.93
CA TYR A 208 -5.54 9.73 -11.52
C TYR A 208 -5.62 9.49 -10.01
N PHE A 209 -5.96 10.49 -9.18
CA PHE A 209 -6.31 10.25 -7.78
C PHE A 209 -7.55 9.36 -7.70
N ASP A 210 -7.44 8.19 -7.07
CA ASP A 210 -8.53 7.21 -7.03
C ASP A 210 -8.83 6.68 -5.62
N ASN A 211 -9.99 6.03 -5.50
CA ASN A 211 -10.48 5.46 -4.25
C ASN A 211 -9.81 4.12 -3.87
N TRP A 212 -8.70 3.76 -4.53
CA TRP A 212 -7.83 2.64 -4.14
C TRP A 212 -6.62 3.14 -3.33
N HIS A 213 -6.70 4.36 -2.78
CA HIS A 213 -5.66 5.03 -1.99
C HIS A 213 -4.40 5.40 -2.80
N GLY A 214 -4.48 5.42 -4.14
CA GLY A 214 -3.33 5.73 -4.99
C GLY A 214 -3.60 6.85 -6.00
N ILE A 215 -2.53 7.28 -6.64
CA ILE A 215 -2.52 8.19 -7.78
C ILE A 215 -2.07 7.34 -8.97
N GLY A 216 -3.05 6.78 -9.69
CA GLY A 216 -2.84 5.82 -10.79
C GLY A 216 -3.00 4.35 -10.43
N ALA A 217 -3.42 3.99 -9.20
CA ALA A 217 -3.56 2.60 -8.77
C ALA A 217 -4.56 1.83 -9.64
N SER A 218 -5.71 2.45 -9.92
CA SER A 218 -6.77 1.94 -10.79
C SER A 218 -6.29 1.65 -12.22
N GLN A 219 -5.39 2.48 -12.77
CA GLN A 219 -4.81 2.29 -14.11
C GLN A 219 -3.73 1.20 -14.10
N ASN A 220 -2.86 1.19 -13.09
CA ASN A 220 -1.83 0.18 -12.91
C ASN A 220 -2.38 -1.24 -12.61
N ASN A 221 -3.66 -1.34 -12.21
CA ASN A 221 -4.40 -2.59 -12.07
C ASN A 221 -5.33 -2.90 -13.27
N ALA A 222 -5.38 -2.03 -14.29
CA ALA A 222 -6.18 -2.27 -15.49
C ALA A 222 -5.45 -3.18 -16.49
N SER A 223 -6.20 -3.94 -17.28
CA SER A 223 -5.66 -4.89 -18.27
C SER A 223 -5.11 -4.24 -19.56
N LYS A 224 -4.77 -2.96 -19.51
CA LYS A 224 -4.22 -2.19 -20.63
C LYS A 224 -2.97 -1.43 -20.18
N ASN A 225 -1.84 -1.71 -20.83
CA ASN A 225 -0.61 -0.93 -20.68
C ASN A 225 -0.76 0.40 -21.45
N ASP A 226 -1.57 1.30 -20.90
CA ASP A 226 -1.49 2.72 -21.22
C ASP A 226 -0.22 3.29 -20.55
N TYR A 227 0.57 4.07 -21.29
CA TYR A 227 1.79 4.72 -20.80
C TYR A 227 1.55 6.18 -20.39
N ASP A 228 0.44 6.80 -20.80
CA ASP A 228 0.21 8.23 -20.59
C ASP A 228 -0.04 8.56 -19.11
N TRP A 229 -0.66 7.66 -18.34
CA TRP A 229 -0.81 7.84 -16.88
C TRP A 229 0.54 7.75 -16.15
N MET A 230 1.39 6.80 -16.55
CA MET A 230 2.72 6.60 -15.97
C MET A 230 3.60 7.83 -16.22
N LEU A 231 3.62 8.33 -17.47
CA LEU A 231 4.33 9.57 -17.82
C LEU A 231 3.77 10.77 -17.05
N SER A 232 2.44 10.89 -16.93
CA SER A 232 1.79 11.96 -16.16
C SER A 232 2.24 11.97 -14.68
N MET A 233 2.37 10.80 -14.04
CA MET A 233 2.92 10.69 -12.68
C MET A 233 4.37 11.18 -12.60
N GLN A 234 5.20 10.70 -13.53
CA GLN A 234 6.64 10.94 -13.52
C GLN A 234 6.98 12.41 -13.80
N GLU A 235 6.21 13.09 -14.66
CA GLU A 235 6.31 14.53 -14.90
C GLU A 235 5.86 15.34 -13.69
N ALA A 236 4.66 15.05 -13.14
CA ALA A 236 4.08 15.80 -12.04
C ALA A 236 4.94 15.76 -10.77
N PHE A 237 5.56 14.61 -10.47
CA PHE A 237 6.40 14.41 -9.29
C PHE A 237 7.91 14.55 -9.57
N TYR A 238 8.33 14.95 -10.78
CA TYR A 238 9.73 15.18 -11.14
C TYR A 238 10.47 16.05 -10.12
N GLY A 239 11.55 15.56 -9.52
CA GLY A 239 12.44 16.31 -8.64
C GLY A 239 11.76 16.89 -7.38
N THR A 240 10.71 16.26 -6.89
CA THR A 240 9.91 16.73 -5.73
C THR A 240 10.27 16.04 -4.41
N ALA A 241 10.76 14.80 -4.43
CA ALA A 241 11.00 13.99 -3.25
C ALA A 241 12.45 14.07 -2.75
N ASP A 242 12.70 13.98 -1.45
CA ASP A 242 14.03 13.73 -0.89
C ASP A 242 14.35 12.25 -0.80
N TYR A 243 13.32 11.41 -0.58
CA TYR A 243 13.37 9.95 -0.51
C TYR A 243 12.18 9.34 -1.27
N VAL A 244 12.40 8.17 -1.87
CA VAL A 244 11.34 7.35 -2.48
C VAL A 244 11.42 5.95 -1.89
N PHE A 245 10.36 5.50 -1.23
CA PHE A 245 10.16 4.07 -0.95
C PHE A 245 9.58 3.42 -2.20
N PHE A 246 10.24 2.39 -2.73
CA PHE A 246 9.79 1.64 -3.90
C PHE A 246 9.27 0.28 -3.45
N ASN A 247 7.95 0.13 -3.42
CA ASN A 247 7.24 -1.06 -2.96
C ASN A 247 7.10 -2.06 -4.11
N TYR A 248 7.61 -3.27 -3.89
CA TYR A 248 7.47 -4.43 -4.79
C TYR A 248 6.94 -5.62 -3.99
N ASP A 249 6.24 -6.54 -4.63
CA ASP A 249 5.80 -7.78 -3.97
C ASP A 249 6.81 -8.92 -4.20
N SER A 250 7.39 -9.43 -3.11
CA SER A 250 8.27 -10.61 -3.14
C SER A 250 7.59 -11.86 -3.69
N ASN A 251 6.26 -12.00 -3.57
CA ASN A 251 5.50 -13.10 -4.18
C ASN A 251 5.36 -12.98 -5.72
N ASN A 252 5.76 -11.86 -6.32
CA ASN A 252 5.77 -11.65 -7.78
C ASN A 252 7.19 -11.65 -8.39
N LEU A 253 8.22 -12.05 -7.66
CA LEU A 253 9.56 -12.21 -8.23
C LEU A 253 9.65 -13.42 -9.17
N GLU A 254 10.27 -13.23 -10.34
CA GLU A 254 10.43 -14.23 -11.38
C GLU A 254 11.74 -15.01 -11.19
N GLY A 255 11.63 -16.31 -10.91
CA GLY A 255 12.77 -17.23 -10.88
C GLY A 255 12.44 -18.60 -10.30
N ASN A 256 13.45 -19.46 -10.22
CA ASN A 256 13.34 -20.85 -9.72
C ASN A 256 14.09 -21.06 -8.38
N GLU A 257 14.50 -19.96 -7.73
CA GLU A 257 15.28 -19.94 -6.49
C GLU A 257 14.35 -19.83 -5.27
N ASP A 258 14.84 -20.10 -4.06
CA ASP A 258 14.07 -19.86 -2.83
C ASP A 258 13.70 -18.36 -2.67
N GLY A 259 12.55 -18.07 -2.06
CA GLY A 259 12.01 -16.70 -1.98
C GLY A 259 12.97 -15.65 -1.39
N GLU A 260 13.71 -16.00 -0.33
CA GLU A 260 14.73 -15.12 0.26
C GLU A 260 15.96 -14.93 -0.65
N ILE A 261 16.28 -15.92 -1.49
CA ILE A 261 17.35 -15.82 -2.51
C ILE A 261 16.89 -14.90 -3.64
N LEU A 262 15.68 -15.11 -4.18
CA LEU A 262 15.05 -14.24 -5.18
C LEU A 262 15.01 -12.79 -4.70
N LYS A 263 14.54 -12.56 -3.47
CA LYS A 263 14.48 -11.25 -2.81
C LYS A 263 15.86 -10.62 -2.66
N SER A 264 16.83 -11.37 -2.14
CA SER A 264 18.21 -10.89 -1.96
C SER A 264 18.84 -10.52 -3.32
N ASN A 265 18.56 -11.29 -4.37
CA ASN A 265 19.03 -11.05 -5.72
C ASN A 265 18.35 -9.83 -6.36
N PHE A 266 17.03 -9.67 -6.19
CA PHE A 266 16.29 -8.49 -6.65
C PHE A 266 16.76 -7.21 -5.94
N GLU A 267 16.92 -7.22 -4.62
CA GLU A 267 17.42 -6.05 -3.89
C GLU A 267 18.84 -5.64 -4.32
N LYS A 268 19.74 -6.60 -4.57
CA LYS A 268 21.09 -6.33 -5.12
C LYS A 268 21.00 -5.73 -6.52
N PHE A 269 20.15 -6.30 -7.38
CA PHE A 269 19.89 -5.80 -8.73
C PHE A 269 19.33 -4.38 -8.70
N PHE A 270 18.29 -4.12 -7.92
CA PHE A 270 17.67 -2.80 -7.78
C PHE A 270 18.70 -1.75 -7.31
N LYS A 271 19.46 -2.05 -6.25
CA LYS A 271 20.48 -1.14 -5.72
C LYS A 271 21.58 -0.84 -6.75
N LYS A 272 21.98 -1.82 -7.57
CA LYS A 272 22.95 -1.65 -8.67
C LYS A 272 22.38 -0.87 -9.87
N THR A 273 21.12 -1.08 -10.22
CA THR A 273 20.47 -0.49 -11.40
C THR A 273 20.04 0.96 -11.15
N VAL A 274 19.45 1.23 -9.98
CA VAL A 274 19.00 2.58 -9.58
C VAL A 274 20.17 3.43 -9.03
N ASN A 275 21.13 2.80 -8.35
CA ASN A 275 22.39 3.41 -7.88
C ASN A 275 22.21 4.74 -7.10
N ASN A 276 21.22 4.79 -6.20
CA ASN A 276 20.89 5.98 -5.42
C ASN A 276 20.34 5.57 -4.05
N ASN A 277 21.00 5.97 -2.96
CA ASN A 277 20.62 5.59 -1.60
C ASN A 277 19.34 6.27 -1.08
N LYS A 278 18.82 7.27 -1.80
CA LYS A 278 17.51 7.90 -1.50
C LYS A 278 16.33 7.14 -2.08
N ILE A 279 16.55 6.14 -2.93
CA ILE A 279 15.51 5.32 -3.53
C ILE A 279 15.64 3.91 -2.95
N ILE A 280 14.69 3.55 -2.10
CA ILE A 280 14.83 2.47 -1.13
C ILE A 280 13.81 1.37 -1.45
N PRO A 281 14.24 0.15 -1.85
CA PRO A 281 13.30 -0.94 -2.08
C PRO A 281 12.69 -1.41 -0.75
N VAL A 282 11.37 -1.52 -0.71
CA VAL A 282 10.58 -2.04 0.42
C VAL A 282 9.68 -3.18 -0.09
N ASP A 283 9.43 -4.17 0.74
CA ASP A 283 8.77 -5.41 0.32
C ASP A 283 7.33 -5.43 0.81
N PHE A 284 6.37 -5.60 -0.09
CA PHE A 284 4.94 -5.58 0.21
C PHE A 284 4.56 -6.57 1.31
N GLN A 285 5.15 -7.77 1.30
CA GLN A 285 4.89 -8.82 2.29
C GLN A 285 5.40 -8.46 3.69
N PHE A 286 6.18 -7.39 3.80
CA PHE A 286 6.77 -6.90 5.02
C PHE A 286 6.30 -5.47 5.34
N GLU A 287 6.76 -4.45 4.62
CA GLU A 287 6.44 -3.05 4.89
C GLU A 287 4.97 -2.70 4.62
N TYR A 288 4.43 -2.98 3.44
CA TYR A 288 3.06 -2.56 3.10
C TYR A 288 1.99 -3.32 3.90
N SER A 289 2.15 -4.63 4.04
CA SER A 289 1.25 -5.44 4.87
C SER A 289 1.22 -5.02 6.35
N SER A 290 2.27 -4.34 6.83
CA SER A 290 2.37 -3.82 8.20
C SER A 290 1.54 -2.55 8.49
N ILE A 291 0.93 -1.88 7.50
CA ILE A 291 0.24 -0.60 7.75
C ILE A 291 -1.06 -0.70 8.57
N TRP A 292 -1.63 -1.90 8.72
CA TRP A 292 -3.02 -2.07 9.17
C TRP A 292 -3.23 -2.43 10.64
N GLY A 293 -2.19 -2.77 11.40
CA GLY A 293 -2.35 -3.30 12.77
C GLY A 293 -1.23 -2.91 13.74
N PRO A 294 -1.36 -3.29 15.03
CA PRO A 294 -0.45 -2.87 16.10
C PRO A 294 0.99 -3.39 15.97
N ILE A 295 1.20 -4.66 15.58
CA ILE A 295 2.54 -5.24 15.40
C ILE A 295 3.22 -4.59 14.19
N GLY A 296 2.47 -4.49 13.09
CA GLY A 296 2.90 -3.84 11.88
C GLY A 296 3.22 -2.36 12.10
N THR A 297 2.41 -1.62 12.88
CA THR A 297 2.67 -0.22 13.24
C THR A 297 4.02 -0.04 13.91
N VAL A 298 4.32 -0.83 14.96
CA VAL A 298 5.64 -0.81 15.63
C VAL A 298 6.76 -1.13 14.64
N ARG A 299 6.61 -2.23 13.89
CA ARG A 299 7.63 -2.74 12.97
C ARG A 299 7.90 -1.77 11.82
N LEU A 300 6.87 -1.16 11.26
CA LEU A 300 6.98 -0.23 10.14
C LEU A 300 7.67 1.06 10.59
N VAL A 301 7.32 1.59 11.76
CA VAL A 301 8.04 2.72 12.38
C VAL A 301 9.52 2.39 12.60
N GLN A 302 9.87 1.19 13.06
CA GLN A 302 11.27 0.75 13.18
C GLN A 302 11.97 0.62 11.81
N SER A 303 11.31 0.03 10.80
CA SER A 303 11.88 -0.16 9.46
C SER A 303 12.11 1.18 8.76
N LEU A 304 11.12 2.07 8.77
CA LEU A 304 11.20 3.41 8.19
C LEU A 304 12.27 4.25 8.90
N ALA A 305 12.36 4.18 10.23
CA ALA A 305 13.40 4.88 10.99
C ALA A 305 14.81 4.48 10.52
N LYS A 306 15.11 3.17 10.47
CA LYS A 306 16.41 2.67 10.01
C LYS A 306 16.69 3.03 8.55
N ARG A 307 15.70 2.90 7.67
CA ARG A 307 15.81 3.26 6.24
C ARG A 307 16.04 4.76 6.01
N LEU A 308 15.58 5.61 6.93
CA LEU A 308 15.84 7.05 6.94
C LEU A 308 17.15 7.45 7.65
N GLY A 309 17.92 6.48 8.15
CA GLY A 309 19.28 6.66 8.68
C GLY A 309 19.43 6.61 10.19
N VAL A 310 18.38 6.29 10.95
CA VAL A 310 18.47 6.04 12.40
C VAL A 310 19.35 4.80 12.65
N SER A 311 20.36 4.94 13.51
CA SER A 311 21.22 3.79 13.87
C SER A 311 20.52 2.83 14.83
N ASP A 312 20.99 1.58 14.91
CA ASP A 312 20.51 0.63 15.93
C ASP A 312 20.71 1.16 17.36
N SER A 313 21.78 1.92 17.62
CA SER A 313 22.03 2.56 18.91
C SER A 313 21.09 3.73 19.21
N GLU A 314 20.70 4.52 18.20
CA GLU A 314 19.72 5.59 18.33
C GLU A 314 18.32 5.00 18.56
N LEU A 315 17.94 3.97 17.81
CA LEU A 315 16.66 3.27 18.00
C LEU A 315 16.58 2.53 19.35
N ALA A 316 17.67 1.94 19.83
CA ALA A 316 17.74 1.27 21.14
C ALA A 316 17.64 2.25 22.33
N SER A 317 17.75 3.56 22.11
CA SER A 317 17.53 4.56 23.17
C SER A 317 16.06 4.73 23.58
N VAL A 318 15.11 4.17 22.81
CA VAL A 318 13.67 4.29 23.06
C VAL A 318 13.00 2.94 23.24
N SER A 319 12.31 2.77 24.37
CA SER A 319 11.61 1.53 24.72
C SER A 319 10.13 1.53 24.34
N LEU A 320 9.68 0.39 23.79
CA LEU A 320 8.29 0.01 23.64
C LEU A 320 7.80 -0.61 24.96
N ASP A 321 6.73 -0.06 25.54
CA ASP A 321 6.11 -0.59 26.77
C ASP A 321 5.11 -1.72 26.46
N TRP A 322 5.56 -2.71 25.69
CA TRP A 322 4.77 -3.88 25.30
C TRP A 322 5.66 -5.07 24.93
N THR A 323 5.46 -6.20 25.62
CA THR A 323 6.01 -7.50 25.22
C THR A 323 5.15 -8.08 24.09
N MET A 324 5.70 -8.15 22.87
CA MET A 324 5.01 -8.76 21.73
C MET A 324 4.73 -10.25 21.99
N PRO A 325 3.52 -10.75 21.64
CA PRO A 325 3.19 -12.18 21.71
C PRO A 325 4.07 -13.05 20.80
N SER A 326 4.23 -14.33 21.19
CA SER A 326 4.95 -15.35 20.42
C SER A 326 4.06 -16.55 20.05
N LYS A 327 4.49 -17.37 19.09
CA LYS A 327 3.76 -18.56 18.61
C LYS A 327 3.47 -19.66 19.66
N GLN A 328 4.13 -19.59 20.82
CA GLN A 328 3.84 -20.43 21.98
C GLN A 328 2.70 -19.84 22.85
N THR A 329 2.59 -18.51 22.89
CA THR A 329 1.53 -17.78 23.62
C THR A 329 0.21 -17.74 22.86
N LEU A 330 0.20 -17.85 21.52
CA LEU A 330 -1.06 -17.83 20.76
C LEU A 330 -1.94 -19.05 21.05
N LYS A 331 -3.25 -18.83 21.25
CA LYS A 331 -4.26 -19.87 21.53
C LYS A 331 -5.52 -19.67 20.69
N HIS A 332 -6.24 -20.76 20.45
CA HIS A 332 -7.58 -20.70 19.85
C HIS A 332 -8.57 -19.99 20.77
N ILE A 333 -9.33 -19.06 20.21
CA ILE A 333 -10.39 -18.35 20.91
C ILE A 333 -11.71 -19.14 20.79
N ARG A 334 -12.51 -19.15 21.86
CA ARG A 334 -13.77 -19.89 21.97
C ARG A 334 -14.82 -19.04 22.70
N PRO A 335 -16.09 -19.05 22.28
CA PRO A 335 -17.15 -18.39 23.03
C PRO A 335 -17.39 -19.13 24.35
N LYS A 336 -17.89 -18.41 25.36
CA LYS A 336 -18.07 -18.95 26.70
C LYS A 336 -18.98 -20.19 26.71
N ASN A 337 -18.60 -21.19 27.50
CA ASN A 337 -19.28 -22.48 27.65
C ASN A 337 -19.37 -23.35 26.38
N SER A 338 -18.54 -23.12 25.35
CA SER A 338 -18.49 -24.02 24.19
C SER A 338 -17.68 -25.30 24.43
N ASN A 339 -18.17 -26.44 23.92
CA ASN A 339 -17.33 -27.62 23.73
C ASN A 339 -16.28 -27.35 22.64
N ASN A 340 -14.99 -27.59 22.93
CA ASN A 340 -13.84 -27.09 22.16
C ASN A 340 -13.79 -27.46 20.66
N ASP A 341 -14.38 -28.60 20.27
CA ASP A 341 -14.36 -29.13 18.90
C ASP A 341 -15.40 -28.48 17.97
N HIS A 342 -16.34 -27.73 18.55
CA HIS A 342 -17.30 -26.90 17.84
C HIS A 342 -17.06 -25.41 18.18
N ASN A 343 -17.65 -24.51 17.39
CA ASN A 343 -17.51 -23.05 17.56
C ASN A 343 -16.10 -22.51 17.25
N LYS A 344 -15.54 -22.93 16.12
CA LYS A 344 -14.23 -22.50 15.63
C LYS A 344 -14.24 -21.04 15.14
N PHE A 345 -13.08 -20.39 15.17
CA PHE A 345 -12.88 -19.02 14.67
C PHE A 345 -12.10 -19.01 13.34
N ALA A 346 -12.63 -18.33 12.34
CA ALA A 346 -11.95 -18.12 11.05
C ALA A 346 -11.56 -16.65 10.85
N ILE A 347 -10.49 -16.38 10.12
CA ILE A 347 -10.19 -15.05 9.56
C ILE A 347 -10.09 -15.06 8.04
N TRP A 348 -10.63 -14.02 7.41
CA TRP A 348 -10.57 -13.80 5.97
C TRP A 348 -9.83 -12.49 5.65
N PHE A 349 -8.98 -12.56 4.62
CA PHE A 349 -7.88 -11.62 4.31
C PHE A 349 -6.70 -11.69 5.29
N TYR A 350 -5.48 -11.63 4.76
CA TYR A 350 -4.25 -11.93 5.49
C TYR A 350 -3.80 -10.85 6.49
N ASN A 351 -4.30 -9.61 6.39
CA ASN A 351 -3.95 -8.52 7.34
C ASN A 351 -4.60 -8.72 8.73
N LEU A 352 -5.66 -9.52 8.84
CA LEU A 352 -6.33 -9.84 10.11
C LEU A 352 -5.41 -10.56 11.11
N TRP A 353 -4.33 -11.19 10.63
CA TRP A 353 -3.35 -11.85 11.48
C TRP A 353 -2.68 -10.90 12.47
N ASP A 354 -2.41 -9.65 12.11
CA ASP A 354 -1.76 -8.67 13.01
C ASP A 354 -2.60 -8.45 14.28
N HIS A 355 -3.89 -8.11 14.08
CA HIS A 355 -4.85 -7.96 15.16
C HIS A 355 -5.03 -9.24 15.99
N CYS A 356 -5.03 -10.41 15.35
CA CYS A 356 -5.16 -11.69 16.05
C CYS A 356 -3.94 -11.96 16.94
N VAL A 357 -2.72 -11.90 16.38
CA VAL A 357 -1.47 -12.16 17.10
C VAL A 357 -1.32 -11.18 18.27
N ALA A 358 -1.67 -9.90 18.10
CA ALA A 358 -1.60 -8.89 19.15
C ALA A 358 -2.56 -9.12 20.32
N LEU A 359 -3.66 -9.85 20.09
CA LEU A 359 -4.59 -10.32 21.13
C LEU A 359 -4.29 -11.76 21.60
N GLY A 360 -3.17 -12.36 21.19
CA GLY A 360 -2.83 -13.75 21.52
C GLY A 360 -3.71 -14.80 20.82
N ILE A 361 -4.43 -14.44 19.77
CA ILE A 361 -5.39 -15.31 19.07
C ILE A 361 -4.70 -16.06 17.93
N GLN A 362 -4.78 -17.39 17.98
CA GLN A 362 -4.56 -18.28 16.85
C GLN A 362 -5.94 -18.63 16.24
N PRO A 363 -6.28 -18.21 15.01
CA PRO A 363 -7.51 -18.65 14.35
C PRO A 363 -7.43 -20.14 14.01
N ASP A 364 -8.57 -20.85 14.04
CA ASP A 364 -8.65 -22.23 13.56
C ASP A 364 -8.46 -22.29 12.03
N TYR A 365 -9.01 -21.31 11.31
CA TYR A 365 -8.95 -21.19 9.85
C TYR A 365 -8.46 -19.82 9.40
N ALA A 366 -7.62 -19.80 8.37
CA ALA A 366 -7.23 -18.57 7.68
C ALA A 366 -7.47 -18.70 6.18
N SER A 367 -8.02 -17.66 5.57
CA SER A 367 -8.31 -17.66 4.13
C SER A 367 -7.01 -17.60 3.32
N PHE A 368 -6.81 -18.59 2.45
CA PHE A 368 -5.66 -18.69 1.56
C PHE A 368 -6.07 -19.26 0.20
N VAL A 369 -5.62 -18.61 -0.88
CA VAL A 369 -5.87 -19.03 -2.26
C VAL A 369 -4.52 -19.21 -2.95
N LYS A 370 -4.24 -20.40 -3.49
CA LYS A 370 -3.03 -20.64 -4.30
C LYS A 370 -3.38 -20.60 -5.79
N GLU A 371 -2.83 -19.62 -6.50
CA GLU A 371 -2.92 -19.57 -7.96
C GLU A 371 -2.00 -20.62 -8.61
N LYS A 372 -2.42 -21.17 -9.75
CA LYS A 372 -1.65 -22.18 -10.47
C LYS A 372 -0.38 -21.56 -11.07
N GLY A 373 0.78 -22.01 -10.62
CA GLY A 373 2.08 -21.55 -11.09
C GLY A 373 2.71 -20.41 -10.27
N LYS A 374 2.05 -19.95 -9.20
CA LYS A 374 2.63 -19.04 -8.21
C LYS A 374 2.73 -19.69 -6.82
N THR A 375 3.63 -19.17 -6.01
CA THR A 375 3.76 -19.50 -4.59
C THR A 375 3.55 -18.22 -3.79
N TYR A 376 2.37 -18.09 -3.20
CA TYR A 376 2.08 -17.02 -2.24
C TYR A 376 2.39 -17.50 -0.82
N THR A 377 2.93 -16.60 0.01
CA THR A 377 2.98 -16.77 1.47
C THR A 377 1.57 -16.86 2.07
N LYS A 378 1.39 -17.73 3.07
CA LYS A 378 0.12 -17.89 3.80
C LYS A 378 -0.13 -16.78 4.83
N LEU A 379 0.96 -16.16 5.29
CA LEU A 379 1.02 -15.12 6.30
C LEU A 379 1.66 -13.86 5.69
N PRO A 380 1.41 -12.66 6.25
CA PRO A 380 2.35 -11.56 6.08
C PRO A 380 3.75 -12.01 6.51
N GLY A 381 4.78 -11.72 5.72
CA GLY A 381 6.16 -12.11 6.01
C GLY A 381 6.65 -11.61 7.38
N PHE A 382 6.11 -10.49 7.86
CA PHE A 382 6.43 -9.95 9.18
C PHE A 382 5.84 -10.69 10.39
N LEU A 383 4.92 -11.64 10.16
CA LEU A 383 4.30 -12.44 11.23
C LEU A 383 4.74 -13.92 11.22
N ALA A 384 5.58 -14.32 10.26
CA ALA A 384 6.01 -15.72 10.07
C ALA A 384 6.65 -16.33 11.33
N ASP A 385 7.45 -15.56 12.07
CA ASP A 385 8.08 -16.02 13.32
C ASP A 385 7.12 -16.02 14.53
N LEU A 386 6.08 -15.19 14.49
CA LEU A 386 5.13 -14.97 15.59
C LEU A 386 3.94 -15.94 15.57
N VAL A 387 3.70 -16.62 14.46
CA VAL A 387 2.59 -17.56 14.25
C VAL A 387 3.09 -19.00 14.18
N ASP A 388 2.26 -19.95 14.62
CA ASP A 388 2.46 -21.37 14.34
C ASP A 388 1.52 -21.80 13.21
N GLU A 389 2.03 -21.96 11.99
CA GLU A 389 1.21 -22.39 10.85
C GLU A 389 0.58 -23.78 11.04
N THR A 390 1.15 -24.64 11.90
CA THR A 390 0.63 -26.01 12.09
C THR A 390 -0.68 -26.04 12.87
N LYS A 391 -0.99 -24.94 13.60
CA LYS A 391 -2.24 -24.79 14.37
C LYS A 391 -3.40 -24.21 13.56
N THR A 392 -3.20 -23.77 12.31
CA THR A 392 -4.26 -23.13 11.51
C THR A 392 -4.44 -23.82 10.16
N GLU A 393 -5.67 -24.18 9.84
CA GLU A 393 -6.03 -24.74 8.54
C GLU A 393 -6.19 -23.61 7.49
N PHE A 394 -5.23 -23.52 6.57
CA PHE A 394 -5.26 -22.53 5.47
C PHE A 394 -6.07 -23.06 4.28
N LYS A 395 -7.19 -22.39 3.95
CA LYS A 395 -8.18 -22.86 2.94
C LYS A 395 -8.82 -21.69 2.18
N ASP A 396 -9.33 -21.94 0.97
CA ASP A 396 -10.34 -21.04 0.37
C ASP A 396 -11.73 -21.42 0.88
N PHE A 397 -12.39 -20.49 1.55
CA PHE A 397 -13.78 -20.59 1.98
C PHE A 397 -14.61 -19.36 1.55
N THR A 398 -14.18 -18.69 0.47
CA THR A 398 -14.81 -17.47 -0.02
C THR A 398 -16.10 -17.75 -0.78
N GLY A 399 -17.20 -17.09 -0.39
CA GLY A 399 -18.39 -16.88 -1.23
C GLY A 399 -19.46 -17.97 -1.21
N ASP A 400 -19.28 -19.10 -0.51
CA ASP A 400 -20.12 -20.28 -0.67
C ASP A 400 -20.34 -21.04 0.67
N ALA A 401 -21.59 -21.41 0.92
CA ALA A 401 -22.00 -22.23 2.07
C ALA A 401 -21.38 -23.62 2.05
N GLN A 402 -21.17 -24.21 0.86
CA GLN A 402 -20.54 -25.53 0.73
C GLN A 402 -19.08 -25.52 1.17
N LYS A 403 -18.35 -24.42 0.97
CA LYS A 403 -16.95 -24.30 1.39
C LYS A 403 -16.79 -24.12 2.90
N VAL A 404 -17.79 -23.58 3.60
CA VAL A 404 -17.80 -23.46 5.08
C VAL A 404 -18.49 -24.63 5.79
N ALA A 405 -19.13 -25.54 5.05
CA ALA A 405 -19.71 -26.76 5.60
C ALA A 405 -18.63 -27.63 6.28
N GLY A 406 -18.92 -28.16 7.46
CA GLY A 406 -17.98 -28.96 8.26
C GLY A 406 -16.86 -28.19 8.95
N MET A 407 -16.66 -26.89 8.67
CA MET A 407 -15.70 -26.05 9.40
C MET A 407 -16.18 -25.66 10.81
N ASN A 408 -17.45 -25.90 11.14
CA ASN A 408 -18.06 -25.64 12.46
C ASN A 408 -17.78 -24.23 13.02
N LEU A 409 -17.84 -23.22 12.13
CA LEU A 409 -17.52 -21.83 12.46
C LEU A 409 -18.58 -21.20 13.37
N TYR A 410 -18.14 -20.55 14.43
CA TYR A 410 -18.96 -19.64 15.23
C TYR A 410 -18.87 -18.21 14.71
N ALA A 411 -17.65 -17.75 14.43
CA ALA A 411 -17.40 -16.39 13.99
C ALA A 411 -16.37 -16.30 12.87
N LEU A 412 -16.55 -15.28 12.02
CA LEU A 412 -15.63 -14.92 10.95
C LEU A 412 -15.08 -13.51 11.17
N GLY A 413 -13.77 -13.40 11.44
CA GLY A 413 -13.02 -12.15 11.40
C GLY A 413 -12.71 -11.71 9.97
N GLY A 414 -12.78 -10.42 9.69
CA GLY A 414 -12.52 -9.90 8.35
C GLY A 414 -12.76 -8.41 8.19
N ASN A 415 -12.28 -7.85 7.09
CA ASN A 415 -12.53 -6.46 6.72
C ASN A 415 -14.01 -6.29 6.33
N ASN A 416 -14.69 -5.30 6.91
CA ASN A 416 -16.14 -5.09 6.85
C ASN A 416 -16.69 -5.01 5.40
N SER A 417 -15.98 -4.29 4.53
CA SER A 417 -16.25 -4.18 3.09
C SER A 417 -16.26 -5.55 2.38
N HIS A 418 -15.40 -6.48 2.81
CA HIS A 418 -15.28 -7.83 2.23
C HIS A 418 -16.25 -8.83 2.87
N ILE A 419 -16.53 -8.74 4.16
CA ILE A 419 -17.61 -9.53 4.81
C ILE A 419 -18.94 -9.23 4.10
N ASN A 420 -19.26 -7.94 3.90
CA ASN A 420 -20.47 -7.51 3.20
C ASN A 420 -20.49 -7.82 1.68
N ARG A 421 -19.32 -8.14 1.08
CA ARG A 421 -19.21 -8.52 -0.34
C ARG A 421 -19.25 -10.03 -0.56
N SER A 422 -18.61 -10.81 0.30
CA SER A 422 -18.32 -12.24 0.08
C SER A 422 -18.96 -13.18 1.10
N PHE A 423 -19.48 -12.67 2.22
CA PHE A 423 -20.04 -13.48 3.32
C PHE A 423 -21.43 -13.04 3.79
N LYS A 424 -22.02 -11.99 3.20
CA LYS A 424 -23.30 -11.39 3.62
C LYS A 424 -24.46 -12.38 3.75
N THR A 425 -24.49 -13.43 2.93
CA THR A 425 -25.52 -14.50 2.97
C THR A 425 -25.19 -15.64 3.94
N LEU A 426 -23.95 -15.71 4.44
CA LEU A 426 -23.45 -16.75 5.34
C LEU A 426 -23.48 -16.29 6.80
N ILE A 427 -23.20 -15.02 7.08
CA ILE A 427 -23.37 -14.44 8.43
C ILE A 427 -24.83 -14.54 8.87
N GLY A 428 -25.05 -15.01 10.10
CA GLY A 428 -26.37 -15.26 10.68
C GLY A 428 -27.05 -16.57 10.24
N ASN A 429 -26.56 -17.21 9.16
CA ASN A 429 -27.12 -18.45 8.61
C ASN A 429 -26.19 -19.66 8.83
N ALA A 430 -25.01 -19.64 8.21
CA ALA A 430 -23.99 -20.69 8.30
C ALA A 430 -22.83 -20.32 9.24
N ILE A 431 -22.69 -19.02 9.57
CA ILE A 431 -21.69 -18.49 10.49
C ILE A 431 -22.44 -17.57 11.48
N PRO A 432 -22.65 -17.97 12.74
CA PRO A 432 -23.46 -17.22 13.71
C PRO A 432 -23.06 -15.77 13.96
N LYS A 433 -21.76 -15.43 13.87
CA LYS A 433 -21.22 -14.10 14.17
C LYS A 433 -20.26 -13.59 13.08
N ALA A 434 -20.22 -12.27 12.90
CA ALA A 434 -19.14 -11.59 12.20
C ALA A 434 -18.26 -10.85 13.22
N VAL A 435 -16.96 -10.77 12.97
CA VAL A 435 -15.99 -9.98 13.74
C VAL A 435 -15.35 -8.95 12.78
N PRO A 436 -16.06 -7.86 12.43
CA PRO A 436 -15.57 -6.90 11.45
C PRO A 436 -14.41 -6.01 11.99
N THR A 437 -13.47 -5.72 11.09
CA THR A 437 -12.52 -4.60 11.19
C THR A 437 -12.63 -3.72 9.92
N GLU A 438 -11.86 -2.64 9.82
CA GLU A 438 -11.74 -1.81 8.62
C GLU A 438 -10.27 -1.51 8.26
N ARG A 439 -10.06 -0.78 7.17
CA ARG A 439 -8.74 -0.41 6.62
C ARG A 439 -8.78 0.99 6.00
N GLY A 440 -9.36 1.96 6.70
CA GLY A 440 -9.68 3.27 6.11
C GLY A 440 -10.81 3.23 5.07
N ASP A 441 -11.32 2.05 4.70
CA ASP A 441 -12.49 1.85 3.81
C ASP A 441 -13.72 2.72 4.20
N SER A 442 -13.84 3.20 5.45
CA SER A 442 -14.87 4.15 5.87
C SER A 442 -14.37 5.17 6.91
N ASN A 443 -15.17 6.21 7.17
CA ASN A 443 -14.89 7.24 8.17
C ASN A 443 -14.70 6.70 9.60
N ASN A 444 -15.19 5.50 9.91
CA ASN A 444 -14.99 4.85 11.22
C ASN A 444 -13.49 4.60 11.50
N SER A 445 -12.72 4.31 10.45
CA SER A 445 -11.28 3.99 10.48
C SER A 445 -10.40 5.13 9.98
N ARG A 446 -10.89 6.38 10.05
CA ARG A 446 -10.17 7.60 9.66
C ARG A 446 -9.77 8.48 10.85
N SER A 447 -8.65 9.17 10.69
CA SER A 447 -8.17 10.26 11.53
C SER A 447 -8.88 11.58 11.15
N PRO A 448 -9.07 12.54 12.09
CA PRO A 448 -9.52 13.88 11.75
C PRO A 448 -8.46 14.73 10.99
N ILE A 449 -7.22 14.25 10.87
CA ILE A 449 -6.14 14.92 10.12
C ILE A 449 -6.43 14.87 8.62
N ASN A 450 -6.35 16.01 7.94
CA ASN A 450 -6.46 16.12 6.48
C ASN A 450 -5.07 16.24 5.81
N PHE A 451 -4.99 15.89 4.52
CA PHE A 451 -3.75 15.94 3.73
C PHE A 451 -3.22 17.37 3.55
N GLU A 452 -1.89 17.52 3.52
CA GLU A 452 -1.22 18.80 3.26
C GLU A 452 -0.03 18.63 2.30
N PHE A 453 -0.22 19.05 1.05
CA PHE A 453 0.82 19.05 0.03
C PHE A 453 1.87 20.14 0.31
N TYR A 454 3.13 19.75 0.41
CA TYR A 454 4.23 20.67 0.65
C TYR A 454 4.83 21.19 -0.65
N ASP A 455 4.71 22.51 -0.87
CA ASP A 455 5.34 23.23 -1.97
C ASP A 455 6.76 23.69 -1.58
N ARG A 456 7.77 22.96 -2.07
CA ARG A 456 9.19 23.30 -1.89
C ARG A 456 9.59 24.64 -2.51
N THR A 457 8.83 25.17 -3.48
CA THR A 457 9.12 26.45 -4.14
C THR A 457 8.76 27.62 -3.24
N THR A 458 7.52 27.67 -2.74
CA THR A 458 7.03 28.71 -1.82
C THR A 458 7.39 28.48 -0.35
N ASN A 459 7.78 27.25 0.03
CA ASN A 459 7.95 26.80 1.43
C ASN A 459 6.63 26.70 2.21
N THR A 460 5.54 26.30 1.56
CA THR A 460 4.20 26.29 2.17
C THR A 460 3.53 24.92 2.16
N LEU A 461 2.71 24.65 3.17
CA LEU A 461 1.78 23.53 3.24
C LEU A 461 0.41 23.97 2.69
N GLN A 462 -0.10 23.28 1.67
CA GLN A 462 -1.39 23.58 1.03
C GLN A 462 -2.37 22.41 1.27
N SER A 463 -3.54 22.70 1.83
CA SER A 463 -4.62 21.70 1.97
C SER A 463 -5.18 21.31 0.60
N VAL A 464 -5.50 20.04 0.40
CA VAL A 464 -6.01 19.51 -0.88
C VAL A 464 -7.54 19.58 -0.96
N GLU A 465 -8.07 20.03 -2.11
CA GLU A 465 -9.51 20.10 -2.38
C GLU A 465 -9.88 19.48 -3.73
N GLY A 466 -10.99 18.74 -3.76
CA GLY A 466 -11.49 18.00 -4.92
C GLY A 466 -12.60 17.03 -4.51
N THR A 467 -12.98 16.09 -5.38
CA THR A 467 -14.07 15.14 -5.11
C THR A 467 -13.69 14.13 -4.02
N LYS A 468 -14.44 14.11 -2.92
CA LYS A 468 -14.14 13.29 -1.74
C LYS A 468 -14.93 11.98 -1.71
N VAL A 469 -14.26 10.89 -1.36
CA VAL A 469 -14.91 9.61 -1.04
C VAL A 469 -15.55 9.71 0.35
N VAL A 470 -16.88 9.63 0.42
CA VAL A 470 -17.63 9.65 1.70
C VAL A 470 -17.67 8.27 2.36
N SER A 471 -17.59 7.21 1.56
CA SER A 471 -17.50 5.80 1.96
C SER A 471 -16.98 4.98 0.78
N TRP A 472 -16.14 3.96 1.00
CA TRP A 472 -15.62 3.15 -0.11
C TRP A 472 -16.72 2.33 -0.81
N THR A 473 -16.92 2.59 -2.10
CA THR A 473 -17.70 1.74 -3.01
C THR A 473 -16.78 1.06 -4.02
N ASP A 474 -16.97 -0.25 -4.17
CA ASP A 474 -16.22 -1.12 -5.08
C ASP A 474 -16.49 -0.75 -6.56
N PRO A 475 -15.55 -0.11 -7.30
CA PRO A 475 -15.83 0.37 -8.65
C PRO A 475 -16.00 -0.77 -9.67
N ALA A 476 -15.62 -2.01 -9.33
CA ALA A 476 -15.93 -3.19 -10.13
C ALA A 476 -17.43 -3.54 -10.15
N LYS A 477 -18.26 -2.85 -9.34
CA LYS A 477 -19.74 -2.94 -9.37
C LYS A 477 -20.39 -1.88 -10.26
N GLU A 478 -19.82 -0.68 -10.37
CA GLU A 478 -20.37 0.39 -11.22
C GLU A 478 -20.29 0.03 -12.70
N ASN A 479 -19.18 -0.60 -13.12
CA ASN A 479 -18.99 -1.17 -14.46
C ASN A 479 -19.84 -2.44 -14.73
N LYS A 480 -20.87 -2.71 -13.91
CA LYS A 480 -21.90 -3.74 -14.14
C LYS A 480 -23.34 -3.17 -14.10
N GLN A 481 -23.50 -1.85 -14.10
CA GLN A 481 -24.80 -1.15 -14.12
C GLN A 481 -24.91 -0.10 -15.24
N LYS A 482 -24.15 -0.29 -16.34
CA LYS A 482 -24.21 0.46 -17.59
C LYS A 482 -24.09 -0.51 -18.76
#